data_AF-A0A949XWY6-F1
#
_entry.id   AF-A0A949XWY6-F1
#
_cell.length_a   1.000
_cell.length_b   1.000
_cell.length_c   1.000
_cell.angle_alpha   90.00
_cell.angle_beta   90.00
_cell.angle_gamma   90.00
#
_symmetry.space_group_name_H-M   'P 1'
#
loop_
_entity.id
_entity.type
_entity.pdbx_description
1 polymer ?
#
loop_
_entity_poly.entity_id
_entity_poly.type
_entity_poly.pdbx_seq_one_letter_code
_entity_poly.pdbx_strand_id
1 'polypeptide(L)'
;MISRFWIAATLLAASGLAARANEGPTPLVEGDDLNQFELVAIGPDTIKIVDGEISISGHPDGYFATKKSYRNYRLTFDWRYERPEGLASDAQFRGNSGLLIHIARPHKV
;
A
#
# COMPACT_ATOMS: atom_id res chain seq x y z
N MET A 1 -18.55 -43.78 53.60
CA MET A 1 -18.64 -43.13 52.27
C MET A 1 -18.71 -41.63 52.49
N ILE A 2 -17.70 -40.87 52.07
CA ILE A 2 -17.77 -39.48 51.56
C ILE A 2 -16.39 -39.23 50.90
N SER A 3 -16.43 -39.01 49.59
CA SER A 3 -15.29 -38.75 48.72
C SER A 3 -14.73 -37.34 48.98
N ARG A 4 -13.40 -37.22 49.10
CA ARG A 4 -12.71 -35.91 49.11
C ARG A 4 -12.32 -35.57 47.68
N PHE A 5 -13.00 -34.57 47.11
CA PHE A 5 -12.69 -33.99 45.81
C PHE A 5 -11.37 -33.20 45.86
N TRP A 6 -10.54 -33.40 44.84
CA TRP A 6 -9.32 -32.65 44.58
C TRP A 6 -9.65 -31.29 43.95
N ILE A 7 -8.99 -30.22 44.38
CA ILE A 7 -8.93 -28.96 43.62
C ILE A 7 -7.46 -28.71 43.28
N ALA A 8 -7.08 -29.04 42.05
CA ALA A 8 -5.84 -28.56 41.44
C ALA A 8 -6.13 -27.21 40.80
N ALA A 9 -5.56 -26.13 41.34
CA ALA A 9 -5.63 -24.80 40.74
C ALA A 9 -4.54 -24.70 39.66
N THR A 10 -4.93 -24.79 38.39
CA THR A 10 -4.03 -24.52 37.26
C THR A 10 -3.98 -23.00 37.02
N LEU A 11 -2.87 -22.36 37.39
CA LEU A 11 -2.56 -20.99 36.97
C LEU A 11 -2.29 -21.00 35.46
N LEU A 12 -3.26 -20.53 34.68
CA LEU A 12 -3.06 -20.26 33.26
C LEU A 12 -2.27 -18.95 33.14
N ALA A 13 -0.95 -19.05 32.97
CA ALA A 13 -0.12 -17.91 32.62
C ALA A 13 -0.50 -17.45 31.21
N ALA A 14 -1.31 -16.40 31.13
CA ALA A 14 -1.59 -15.71 29.88
C ALA A 14 -0.32 -14.97 29.45
N SER A 15 0.51 -15.62 28.64
CA SER A 15 1.60 -14.99 27.92
C SER A 15 1.02 -14.01 26.90
N GLY A 16 0.90 -12.76 27.32
CA GLY A 16 0.58 -11.64 26.44
C GLY A 16 1.69 -11.44 25.42
N LEU A 17 1.54 -12.06 24.24
CA LEU A 17 2.20 -11.61 23.02
C LEU A 17 1.59 -10.26 22.66
N ALA A 18 2.01 -9.20 23.35
CA ALA A 18 1.86 -7.86 22.83
C ALA A 18 2.67 -7.82 21.54
N ALA A 19 1.97 -7.80 20.39
CA ALA A 19 2.58 -7.53 19.11
C ALA A 19 3.39 -6.24 19.27
N ARG A 20 4.72 -6.32 19.16
CA ARG A 20 5.55 -5.13 19.19
C ARG A 20 5.14 -4.30 17.97
N ALA A 21 4.51 -3.16 18.21
CA ALA A 21 4.27 -2.19 17.17
C ALA A 21 5.65 -1.84 16.57
N ASN A 22 5.79 -2.02 15.26
CA ASN A 22 7.00 -1.63 14.56
C ASN A 22 7.08 -0.09 14.66
N GLU A 23 8.10 0.44 15.35
CA GLU A 23 8.21 1.90 15.58
C GLU A 23 8.66 2.67 14.33
N GLY A 24 8.96 1.96 13.22
CA GLY A 24 9.38 2.53 11.95
C GLY A 24 8.28 2.62 10.88
N PRO A 25 8.56 3.27 9.73
CA PRO A 25 7.66 3.30 8.59
C PRO A 25 7.28 1.89 8.14
N THR A 26 6.00 1.69 7.81
CA THR A 26 5.54 0.46 7.13
C THR A 26 5.58 0.71 5.63
N PRO A 27 6.23 -0.17 4.83
CA PRO A 27 6.20 -0.06 3.37
C PRO A 27 4.77 -0.05 2.85
N LEU A 28 4.47 0.85 1.90
CA LEU A 28 3.17 0.84 1.21
C LEU A 28 3.17 -0.10 0.00
N VAL A 29 4.35 -0.32 -0.59
CA VAL A 29 4.59 -1.23 -1.70
C VAL A 29 5.38 -2.43 -1.15
N GLU A 30 4.75 -3.60 -1.14
CA GLU A 30 5.34 -4.85 -0.67
C GLU A 30 5.71 -5.73 -1.86
N GLY A 31 7.02 -5.90 -2.11
CA GLY A 31 7.52 -6.69 -3.25
C GLY A 31 6.99 -6.19 -4.60
N ASP A 32 6.73 -7.13 -5.51
CA ASP A 32 6.33 -6.85 -6.89
C ASP A 32 4.85 -7.21 -7.17
N ASP A 33 4.06 -7.49 -6.13
CA ASP A 33 2.66 -7.91 -6.30
C ASP A 33 1.75 -6.73 -6.64
N LEU A 34 1.37 -6.61 -7.92
CA LEU A 34 0.42 -5.60 -8.37
C LEU A 34 -0.97 -5.77 -7.73
N ASN A 35 -1.35 -6.98 -7.32
CA ASN A 35 -2.65 -7.24 -6.71
C ASN A 35 -2.79 -6.61 -5.33
N GLN A 36 -1.76 -6.00 -4.75
CA GLN A 36 -1.91 -5.22 -3.52
C GLN A 36 -2.73 -3.92 -3.73
N PHE A 37 -2.85 -3.46 -4.98
CA PHE A 37 -3.63 -2.27 -5.36
C PHE A 37 -4.94 -2.62 -6.08
N GLU A 38 -5.88 -1.69 -6.01
CA GLU A 38 -7.08 -1.66 -6.85
C GLU A 38 -6.78 -0.79 -8.08
N LEU A 39 -6.92 -1.34 -9.29
CA LEU A 39 -6.76 -0.58 -10.53
C LEU A 39 -8.09 0.04 -10.93
N VAL A 40 -8.11 1.35 -11.13
CA VAL A 40 -9.31 2.13 -11.45
C VAL A 40 -9.13 2.76 -12.82
N ALA A 41 -9.95 2.32 -13.78
CA ALA A 41 -9.94 2.77 -15.17
C ALA A 41 -8.62 2.54 -15.94
N ILE A 42 -7.68 1.77 -15.37
CA ILE A 42 -6.40 1.39 -16.00
C ILE A 42 -6.22 -0.12 -16.03
N GLY A 43 -5.47 -0.62 -17.02
CA GLY A 43 -5.12 -2.03 -17.17
C GLY A 43 -3.79 -2.41 -16.50
N PRO A 44 -3.56 -3.69 -16.19
CA PRO A 44 -2.32 -4.16 -15.54
C PRO A 44 -1.07 -4.06 -16.43
N ASP A 45 -1.24 -3.79 -17.72
CA ASP A 45 -0.18 -3.52 -18.69
C ASP A 45 0.40 -2.11 -18.57
N THR A 46 -0.33 -1.18 -17.96
CA THR A 46 0.07 0.24 -17.81
C THR A 46 0.94 0.50 -16.57
N ILE A 47 0.98 -0.45 -15.63
CA ILE A 47 1.61 -0.33 -14.32
C ILE A 47 2.52 -1.52 -14.03
N LYS A 48 3.72 -1.27 -13.51
CA LYS A 48 4.65 -2.32 -13.08
C LYS A 48 5.21 -1.99 -11.71
N ILE A 49 5.45 -3.04 -10.92
CA ILE A 49 6.14 -2.94 -9.64
C ILE A 49 7.40 -3.80 -9.75
N VAL A 50 8.56 -3.19 -9.49
CA VAL A 50 9.85 -3.86 -9.51
C VAL A 50 10.69 -3.30 -8.37
N ASP A 51 11.14 -4.17 -7.46
CA ASP A 51 11.96 -3.81 -6.30
C ASP A 51 11.35 -2.68 -5.44
N GLY A 52 10.00 -2.65 -5.35
CA GLY A 52 9.25 -1.64 -4.62
C GLY A 52 9.08 -0.29 -5.35
N GLU A 53 9.65 -0.12 -6.55
CA GLU A 53 9.38 1.02 -7.43
C GLU A 53 8.13 0.76 -8.27
N ILE A 54 7.21 1.73 -8.32
CA ILE A 54 6.06 1.71 -9.23
C ILE A 54 6.39 2.56 -10.44
N SER A 55 6.32 1.95 -11.64
CA SER A 55 6.42 2.66 -12.91
C SER A 55 5.09 2.61 -13.66
N ILE A 56 4.76 3.73 -14.29
CA ILE A 56 3.55 3.93 -15.08
C ILE A 56 3.94 4.30 -16.50
N SER A 57 3.32 3.69 -17.49
CA SER A 57 3.62 3.90 -18.92
C SER A 57 2.36 4.08 -19.75
N GLY A 58 2.51 4.69 -20.93
CA GLY A 58 1.40 4.94 -21.86
C GLY A 58 0.59 6.20 -21.53
N HIS A 59 -0.73 6.13 -21.77
CA HIS A 59 -1.68 7.21 -21.49
C HIS A 59 -2.78 6.70 -20.53
N PRO A 60 -2.44 6.51 -19.23
CA PRO A 60 -3.38 5.96 -18.27
C PRO A 60 -4.39 7.04 -17.82
N ASP A 61 -5.61 6.97 -18.36
CA ASP A 61 -6.74 7.81 -17.94
C ASP A 61 -7.40 7.23 -16.67
N GLY A 62 -6.64 7.10 -15.58
CA GLY A 62 -7.13 6.58 -14.31
C GLY A 62 -6.05 6.53 -13.24
N TYR A 63 -6.22 5.67 -12.24
CA TYR A 63 -5.31 5.58 -11.10
C TYR A 63 -5.31 4.19 -10.47
N PHE A 64 -4.32 3.92 -9.62
CA PHE A 64 -4.35 2.78 -8.69
C PHE A 64 -4.56 3.29 -7.27
N ALA A 65 -5.23 2.49 -6.44
CA ALA A 65 -5.56 2.85 -5.08
C ALA A 65 -5.19 1.74 -4.10
N THR A 66 -4.80 2.12 -2.88
CA THR A 66 -4.64 1.15 -1.79
C THR A 66 -5.98 0.48 -1.50
N LYS A 67 -5.98 -0.85 -1.37
CA LYS A 67 -7.20 -1.58 -0.96
C LYS A 67 -7.65 -1.23 0.47
N LYS A 68 -6.68 -0.92 1.34
CA LYS A 68 -6.87 -0.46 2.72
C LYS A 68 -7.08 1.05 2.76
N SER A 69 -7.86 1.52 3.73
CA SER A 69 -7.98 2.95 4.07
C SER A 69 -7.09 3.29 5.25
N TYR A 70 -6.43 4.44 5.19
CA TYR A 70 -5.53 4.94 6.23
C TYR A 70 -6.06 6.25 6.82
N ARG A 71 -5.73 6.52 8.08
CA ARG A 71 -5.98 7.79 8.78
C ARG A 71 -4.81 8.12 9.69
N ASN A 72 -4.56 9.41 9.96
CA ASN A 72 -3.52 9.88 10.89
C ASN A 72 -2.13 9.27 10.60
N TYR A 73 -1.67 9.37 9.36
CA TYR A 73 -0.42 8.76 8.90
C TYR A 73 0.58 9.82 8.44
N ARG A 74 1.85 9.42 8.37
CA ARG A 74 2.89 10.10 7.61
C ARG A 74 3.22 9.22 6.40
N LEU A 75 3.00 9.75 5.20
CA LEU A 75 3.41 9.11 3.96
C LEU A 75 4.70 9.77 3.48
N THR A 76 5.70 8.96 3.19
CA THR A 76 6.95 9.38 2.56
C THR A 76 7.11 8.56 1.29
N PHE A 77 7.35 9.22 0.17
CA PHE A 77 7.63 8.58 -1.11
C PHE A 77 8.47 9.53 -1.96
N ASP A 78 9.28 8.95 -2.84
CA ASP A 78 9.96 9.67 -3.90
C ASP A 78 9.19 9.52 -5.20
N TRP A 79 9.36 10.50 -6.08
CA TRP A 79 8.65 10.57 -7.34
C TRP A 79 9.59 11.13 -8.41
N ARG A 80 9.48 10.60 -9.63
CA ARG A 80 10.19 11.13 -10.80
C ARG A 80 9.38 10.91 -12.05
N TYR A 81 9.67 11.72 -13.07
CA TYR A 81 9.31 11.42 -14.44
C TYR A 81 10.54 10.92 -15.18
N GLU A 82 10.37 9.86 -15.95
CA GLU A 82 11.36 9.50 -16.96
C GLU A 82 11.29 10.51 -18.11
N ARG A 83 12.46 10.92 -18.61
CA ARG A 83 12.52 11.82 -19.76
C ARG A 83 12.07 11.03 -21.01
N PRO A 84 11.00 11.45 -21.71
CA PRO A 84 10.57 10.78 -22.93
C PRO A 84 11.66 10.81 -24.00
N GLU A 85 11.77 9.73 -24.76
CA GLU A 85 12.64 9.68 -25.92
C GLU A 85 12.25 10.78 -26.93
N GLY A 86 13.24 11.47 -27.50
CA GLY A 86 13.00 12.54 -28.47
C GLY A 86 12.50 13.85 -27.88
N LEU A 87 12.42 14.02 -26.55
CA LEU A 87 12.06 15.30 -25.94
C LEU A 87 13.12 16.38 -26.25
N ALA A 88 12.77 17.32 -27.13
CA ALA A 88 13.69 18.36 -27.58
C ALA A 88 14.01 19.40 -26.49
N SER A 89 13.06 19.69 -25.60
CA SER A 89 13.28 20.60 -24.46
C SER A 89 12.27 20.35 -23.33
N ASP A 90 12.62 20.77 -22.12
CA ASP A 90 11.77 20.59 -20.94
C ASP A 90 10.46 21.39 -21.02
N ALA A 91 10.44 22.50 -21.78
CA ALA A 91 9.23 23.27 -22.03
C ALA A 91 8.14 22.47 -22.79
N GLN A 92 8.54 21.40 -23.48
CA GLN A 92 7.64 20.49 -24.19
C GLN A 92 7.25 19.27 -23.35
N PHE A 93 7.76 19.13 -22.13
CA PHE A 93 7.38 18.03 -21.26
C PHE A 93 5.90 18.14 -20.89
N ARG A 94 5.17 17.03 -21.03
CA ARG A 94 3.72 16.93 -20.76
C ARG A 94 3.35 15.83 -19.77
N GLY A 95 4.33 15.24 -19.08
CA GLY A 95 4.03 14.24 -18.05
C GLY A 95 3.21 14.85 -16.93
N ASN A 96 2.16 14.14 -16.54
CA ASN A 96 1.25 14.53 -15.47
C ASN A 96 0.89 13.27 -14.67
N SER A 97 0.94 13.39 -13.35
CA SER A 97 0.50 12.38 -12.40
C SER A 97 0.36 13.06 -11.03
N GLY A 98 -0.10 12.33 -10.01
CA GLY A 98 -0.28 12.91 -8.69
C GLY A 98 -0.64 11.89 -7.62
N LEU A 99 -0.57 12.34 -6.37
CA LEU A 99 -1.03 11.58 -5.21
C LEU A 99 -2.45 12.00 -4.86
N LEU A 100 -3.39 11.06 -4.95
CA LEU A 100 -4.75 11.27 -4.47
C LEU A 100 -4.86 10.88 -2.99
N ILE A 101 -5.34 11.81 -2.17
CA ILE A 101 -5.45 11.63 -0.71
C ILE A 101 -6.94 11.57 -0.32
N HIS A 102 -7.30 10.57 0.47
CA HIS A 102 -8.67 10.38 0.99
C HIS A 102 -9.75 10.32 -0.10
N ILE A 103 -9.47 9.60 -1.19
CA ILE A 103 -10.47 9.32 -2.23
C ILE A 103 -11.65 8.51 -1.68
N ALA A 104 -12.86 8.89 -2.08
CA ALA A 104 -14.09 8.23 -1.66
C ALA A 104 -14.56 7.23 -2.71
N ARG A 105 -15.14 6.12 -2.26
CA ARG A 105 -15.89 5.21 -3.11
C ARG A 105 -17.34 5.71 -3.30
N PRO A 106 -18.01 5.38 -4.41
CA PRO A 106 -17.47 4.69 -5.58
C PRO A 106 -16.47 5.59 -6.33
N HIS A 107 -15.44 4.97 -6.89
CA HIS A 107 -14.45 5.66 -7.72
C HIS A 107 -15.13 6.35 -8.90
N LYS A 108 -14.62 7.52 -9.29
CA LYS A 108 -15.09 8.28 -10.46
C LYS A 108 -13.88 8.76 -11.25
N VAL A 109 -13.88 8.47 -12.54
CA VAL A 109 -12.88 8.88 -13.53
C VAL A 109 -13.63 9.43 -14.73
#